data_AF-A0A8H3WFT0-F1
#
_entry.id   AF-A0A8H3WFT0-F1
#
_cell.length_a   1.000
_cell.length_b   1.000
_cell.length_c   1.000
_cell.angle_alpha   90.00
_cell.angle_beta   90.00
_cell.angle_gamma   90.00
#
_symmetry.space_group_name_H-M   'P 1'
#
loop_
_entity.id
_entity.type
_entity.pdbx_description
1 polymer ?
#
loop_
_entity_poly.entity_id
_entity_poly.type
_entity_poly.pdbx_seq_one_letter_code
_entity_poly.pdbx_strand_id
1 'polypeptide(L)'
;MRSFGFALATALSAGTANAALSIVPGATWTATNTGEHVQAHGNGIIEENGVYYMIGEEKTDGSAFQAVNCYSSTNLVEWSFEGRLISRTEEAGDLGPNRIIERPKVIKNDSTGKYVLYLHIDSSDYKDARVGVGIGDSVCGEYEYLRSFRPLGFQSRDIGVYKDDDGKAYLLSEDREYGTRIIKLTDDYLDVEEVTFGWEYFAESPALVKRNGIYYIFGSHLTGWNPNDNVYSYAESLSGPWSNWTEFAPVGSNTFSSQVSYVLPLGNDKAVYMGDRWHSTNLAASTYIWLPLNFDGTTVTLDWHDSWTLDVAAGTWSEAKPTIELEGEAAELSNGARAVDCSQCSGSAAAGYLGGDDDGTAVFNFDSAAADRVTLVVKHKNGDTSSRHAAVSVNGEEQSVAFLATNQHPDRAGSSVVHADLKEGANTVTFSRSEGWGPDVDRLIVPQL
;
A
#
# COMPACT_ATOMS: atom_id res chain seq x y z
N MET A 1 -26.85 17.51 -59.86
CA MET A 1 -25.75 16.89 -59.08
C MET A 1 -26.10 17.01 -57.61
N ARG A 2 -26.36 15.89 -56.93
CA ARG A 2 -26.76 15.87 -55.52
C ARG A 2 -25.50 16.05 -54.66
N SER A 3 -25.45 17.13 -53.88
CA SER A 3 -24.44 17.39 -52.87
C SER A 3 -24.72 16.48 -51.67
N PHE A 4 -23.76 15.61 -51.33
CA PHE A 4 -23.73 14.90 -50.06
C PHE A 4 -22.94 15.75 -49.07
N GLY A 5 -23.65 16.37 -48.12
CA GLY A 5 -23.02 16.96 -46.94
C GLY A 5 -22.68 15.84 -45.95
N PHE A 6 -21.40 15.63 -45.69
CA PHE A 6 -20.96 14.84 -44.55
C PHE A 6 -21.17 15.68 -43.28
N ALA A 7 -22.14 15.29 -42.47
CA ALA A 7 -22.27 15.78 -41.11
C ALA A 7 -21.16 15.12 -40.26
N LEU A 8 -20.21 15.94 -39.80
CA LEU A 8 -19.20 15.54 -38.84
C LEU A 8 -19.90 15.37 -37.49
N ALA A 9 -20.16 14.13 -37.09
CA ALA A 9 -20.61 13.83 -35.74
C ALA A 9 -19.41 14.00 -34.79
N THR A 10 -19.32 15.15 -34.13
CA THR A 10 -18.53 15.31 -32.90
C THR A 10 -19.09 14.37 -31.85
N ALA A 11 -18.40 13.26 -31.60
CA ALA A 11 -18.58 12.49 -30.38
C ALA A 11 -18.15 13.40 -29.21
N LEU A 12 -19.12 13.86 -28.42
CA LEU A 12 -18.83 14.29 -27.06
C LEU A 12 -18.35 13.05 -26.32
N SER A 13 -17.07 13.00 -25.98
CA SER A 13 -16.60 12.12 -24.92
C SER A 13 -17.32 12.54 -23.64
N ALA A 14 -18.14 11.63 -23.13
CA ALA A 14 -18.83 11.73 -21.85
C ALA A 14 -17.82 12.08 -20.74
N GLY A 15 -18.26 12.90 -19.79
CA GLY A 15 -17.43 13.34 -18.68
C GLY A 15 -16.84 12.15 -17.93
N THR A 16 -15.59 12.30 -17.51
CA THR A 16 -14.95 11.44 -16.51
C THR A 16 -15.75 11.57 -15.23
N ALA A 17 -16.70 10.67 -15.00
CA ALA A 17 -17.19 10.42 -13.66
C ALA A 17 -15.95 9.96 -12.88
N ASN A 18 -15.49 10.77 -11.92
CA ASN A 18 -14.53 10.30 -10.93
C ASN A 18 -15.25 9.20 -10.17
N ALA A 19 -14.85 7.95 -10.41
CA ALA A 19 -15.30 6.85 -9.59
C ALA A 19 -14.98 7.19 -8.13
N ALA A 20 -15.95 7.04 -7.21
CA ALA A 20 -15.76 7.25 -5.78
C ALA A 20 -14.87 6.16 -5.11
N LEU A 21 -13.98 5.55 -5.88
CA LEU A 21 -12.95 4.63 -5.41
C LEU A 21 -11.92 5.41 -4.59
N SER A 22 -11.91 5.11 -3.30
CA SER A 22 -11.12 5.81 -2.30
C SER A 22 -10.05 4.91 -1.71
N ILE A 23 -8.90 5.50 -1.42
CA ILE A 23 -7.88 4.97 -0.51
C ILE A 23 -8.37 5.21 0.92
N VAL A 24 -8.35 4.15 1.74
CA VAL A 24 -8.72 4.21 3.15
C VAL A 24 -7.52 3.78 3.99
N PRO A 25 -6.76 4.73 4.57
CA PRO A 25 -5.52 4.43 5.28
C PRO A 25 -5.74 3.51 6.48
N GLY A 26 -4.99 2.41 6.54
CA GLY A 26 -5.04 1.45 7.64
C GLY A 26 -6.19 0.45 7.57
N ALA A 27 -6.94 0.41 6.46
CA ALA A 27 -7.92 -0.64 6.22
C ALA A 27 -7.25 -1.93 5.70
N THR A 28 -7.92 -3.07 5.91
CA THR A 28 -7.67 -4.31 5.15
C THR A 28 -7.95 -4.05 3.68
N TRP A 29 -6.97 -4.29 2.81
CA TRP A 29 -7.13 -4.18 1.36
C TRP A 29 -7.19 -5.57 0.79
N THR A 30 -8.35 -5.97 0.28
CA THR A 30 -8.52 -7.32 -0.26
C THR A 30 -8.16 -7.34 -1.74
N ALA A 31 -7.26 -8.23 -2.13
CA ALA A 31 -6.92 -8.43 -3.53
C ALA A 31 -8.11 -9.04 -4.28
N THR A 32 -8.51 -8.37 -5.36
CA THR A 32 -9.77 -8.60 -6.09
C THR A 32 -9.92 -10.01 -6.67
N ASN A 33 -8.81 -10.72 -6.90
CA ASN A 33 -8.77 -12.03 -7.54
C ASN A 33 -8.46 -13.18 -6.57
N THR A 34 -8.10 -12.91 -5.32
CA THR A 34 -7.79 -13.95 -4.32
C THR A 34 -8.72 -13.92 -3.12
N GLY A 35 -9.33 -12.77 -2.81
CA GLY A 35 -10.10 -12.60 -1.58
C GLY A 35 -9.23 -12.48 -0.33
N GLU A 36 -7.91 -12.38 -0.48
CA GLU A 36 -6.96 -12.26 0.62
C GLU A 36 -6.50 -10.82 0.83
N HIS A 37 -6.09 -10.48 2.06
CA HIS A 37 -5.43 -9.20 2.32
C HIS A 37 -4.15 -9.10 1.49
N VAL A 38 -3.95 -7.95 0.87
CA VAL A 38 -2.74 -7.64 0.11
C VAL A 38 -1.53 -7.74 1.04
N GLN A 39 -0.59 -8.60 0.68
CA GLN A 39 0.68 -8.81 1.38
C GLN A 39 1.84 -8.30 0.51
N ALA A 40 2.12 -7.00 0.62
CA ALA A 40 3.21 -6.33 -0.07
C ALA A 40 3.75 -5.20 0.81
N HIS A 41 4.30 -5.52 1.98
CA HIS A 41 4.85 -4.52 2.90
C HIS A 41 6.23 -4.04 2.45
N GLY A 42 6.70 -2.91 2.97
CA GLY A 42 7.98 -2.34 2.52
C GLY A 42 7.98 -2.05 1.02
N ASN A 43 6.81 -1.75 0.46
CA ASN A 43 6.57 -1.77 -0.97
C ASN A 43 7.40 -0.76 -1.77
N GLY A 44 7.63 -1.10 -3.04
CA GLY A 44 7.91 -0.15 -4.11
C GLY A 44 6.80 -0.18 -5.15
N ILE A 45 6.61 0.94 -5.85
CA ILE A 45 5.71 1.03 -7.00
C ILE A 45 6.52 1.26 -8.28
N ILE A 46 6.14 0.59 -9.35
CA ILE A 46 6.55 0.90 -10.72
C ILE A 46 5.31 0.99 -11.60
N GLU A 47 5.26 1.98 -12.49
CA GLU A 47 4.20 2.12 -13.49
C GLU A 47 4.72 1.70 -14.85
N GLU A 48 3.92 0.94 -15.59
CA GLU A 48 4.19 0.60 -16.97
C GLU A 48 2.89 0.50 -17.78
N ASN A 49 2.80 1.30 -18.84
CA ASN A 49 1.69 1.32 -19.80
C ASN A 49 0.30 1.53 -19.16
N GLY A 50 0.21 2.39 -18.14
CA GLY A 50 -1.01 2.70 -17.40
C GLY A 50 -1.35 1.68 -16.31
N VAL A 51 -0.46 0.73 -16.03
CA VAL A 51 -0.61 -0.25 -14.95
C VAL A 51 0.42 0.03 -13.87
N TYR A 52 -0.06 0.18 -12.64
CA TYR A 52 0.75 0.28 -11.45
C TYR A 52 1.00 -1.10 -10.88
N TYR A 53 2.25 -1.37 -10.52
CA TYR A 53 2.65 -2.61 -9.89
C TYR A 53 3.20 -2.32 -8.51
N MET A 54 2.65 -2.99 -7.51
CA MET A 54 3.11 -2.93 -6.14
C MET A 54 3.90 -4.19 -5.81
N ILE A 55 5.19 -4.00 -5.53
CA ILE A 55 6.12 -5.07 -5.18
C ILE A 55 6.46 -4.94 -3.71
N GLY A 56 6.26 -5.99 -2.92
CA GLY A 56 6.46 -5.93 -1.47
C GLY A 56 6.65 -7.29 -0.82
N GLU A 57 6.85 -7.25 0.49
CA GLU A 57 7.14 -8.41 1.34
C GLU A 57 5.87 -9.20 1.65
N GLU A 58 5.95 -10.53 1.52
CA GLU A 58 4.98 -11.46 2.08
C GLU A 58 5.23 -11.66 3.58
N LYS A 59 4.22 -11.40 4.42
CA LYS A 59 4.34 -11.42 5.90
C LYS A 59 3.28 -12.24 6.60
N THR A 60 2.50 -13.04 5.87
CA THR A 60 1.47 -13.92 6.44
C THR A 60 2.03 -14.83 7.54
N ASP A 61 3.23 -15.39 7.34
CA ASP A 61 3.88 -16.32 8.28
C ASP A 61 5.02 -15.66 9.09
N GLY A 62 4.90 -14.36 9.40
CA GLY A 62 5.82 -13.64 10.27
C GLY A 62 7.00 -12.99 9.53
N SER A 63 8.13 -12.81 10.22
CA SER A 63 9.23 -11.96 9.74
C SER A 63 10.22 -12.64 8.80
N ALA A 64 10.35 -13.97 8.87
CA ALA A 64 11.26 -14.70 8.01
C ALA A 64 10.79 -14.62 6.55
N PHE A 65 11.74 -14.60 5.62
CA PHE A 65 11.47 -14.50 4.21
C PHE A 65 10.52 -15.61 3.73
N GLN A 66 9.51 -15.20 2.98
CA GLN A 66 8.51 -16.07 2.36
C GLN A 66 8.55 -15.87 0.84
N ALA A 67 8.25 -14.65 0.41
CA ALA A 67 8.29 -14.23 -0.98
C ALA A 67 8.36 -12.71 -1.12
N VAL A 68 8.72 -12.27 -2.32
CA VAL A 68 8.46 -10.91 -2.82
C VAL A 68 7.24 -11.00 -3.73
N ASN A 69 6.11 -10.49 -3.27
CA ASN A 69 4.84 -10.52 -3.99
C ASN A 69 4.74 -9.35 -4.97
N CYS A 70 3.94 -9.53 -6.02
CA CYS A 70 3.56 -8.51 -6.98
C CYS A 70 2.04 -8.39 -7.09
N TYR A 71 1.55 -7.16 -7.08
CA TYR A 71 0.15 -6.84 -7.34
C TYR A 71 0.06 -5.81 -8.46
N SER A 72 -1.01 -5.84 -9.26
CA SER A 72 -1.28 -4.83 -10.30
C SER A 72 -2.55 -4.03 -10.00
N SER A 73 -2.59 -2.79 -10.47
CA SER A 73 -3.75 -1.92 -10.41
C SER A 73 -3.72 -0.90 -11.54
N THR A 74 -4.88 -0.50 -12.06
CA THR A 74 -4.99 0.64 -13.00
C THR A 74 -5.44 1.93 -12.33
N ASN A 75 -5.77 1.89 -11.03
CA ASN A 75 -6.34 3.02 -10.30
C ASN A 75 -5.73 3.23 -8.90
N LEU A 76 -4.73 2.44 -8.50
CA LEU A 76 -4.06 2.46 -7.20
C LEU A 76 -4.94 2.08 -5.99
N VAL A 77 -6.19 1.68 -6.22
CA VAL A 77 -7.16 1.32 -5.18
C VAL A 77 -7.45 -0.17 -5.23
N GLU A 78 -7.82 -0.67 -6.40
CA GLU A 78 -8.16 -2.07 -6.63
C GLU A 78 -6.91 -2.83 -7.06
N TRP A 79 -6.46 -3.77 -6.23
CA TRP A 79 -5.24 -4.55 -6.46
C TRP A 79 -5.57 -6.00 -6.84
N SER A 80 -4.88 -6.53 -7.84
CA SER A 80 -4.93 -7.95 -8.22
C SER A 80 -3.58 -8.59 -7.94
N PHE A 81 -3.55 -9.78 -7.34
CA PHE A 81 -2.31 -10.52 -7.15
C PHE A 81 -1.83 -11.10 -8.49
N GLU A 82 -0.59 -10.81 -8.87
CA GLU A 82 0.01 -11.26 -10.13
C GLU A 82 0.93 -12.48 -9.95
N GLY A 83 1.63 -12.54 -8.82
CA GLY A 83 2.57 -13.61 -8.56
C GLY A 83 3.70 -13.21 -7.61
N ARG A 84 4.75 -14.04 -7.61
CA ARG A 84 5.92 -13.89 -6.73
C ARG A 84 7.15 -13.70 -7.60
N LEU A 85 7.88 -12.60 -7.39
CA LEU A 85 9.12 -12.32 -8.11
C LEU A 85 10.22 -13.29 -7.68
N ILE A 86 10.35 -13.50 -6.37
CA ILE A 86 11.32 -14.43 -5.76
C ILE A 86 10.63 -15.06 -4.55
N SER A 87 10.88 -16.34 -4.32
CA SER A 87 10.35 -17.10 -3.17
C SER A 87 11.48 -17.72 -2.34
N ARG A 88 11.20 -17.99 -1.07
CA ARG A 88 12.12 -18.72 -0.19
C ARG A 88 12.47 -20.08 -0.79
N THR A 89 13.75 -20.42 -0.75
CA THR A 89 14.26 -21.74 -1.12
C THR A 89 14.41 -22.64 0.11
N GLU A 90 14.41 -23.96 -0.11
CA GLU A 90 14.68 -24.94 0.95
C GLU A 90 16.17 -25.02 1.32
N GLU A 91 17.05 -24.60 0.40
CA GLU A 91 18.50 -24.66 0.57
C GLU A 91 19.03 -23.47 1.39
N ALA A 92 20.15 -23.68 2.07
CA ALA A 92 20.84 -22.59 2.74
C ALA A 92 21.39 -21.58 1.73
N GLY A 93 21.37 -20.30 2.09
CA GLY A 93 21.81 -19.19 1.25
C GLY A 93 21.04 -17.92 1.57
N ASP A 94 21.22 -16.88 0.76
CA ASP A 94 20.56 -15.59 0.95
C ASP A 94 19.03 -15.69 0.91
N LEU A 95 18.50 -16.59 0.07
CA LEU A 95 17.05 -16.87 -0.07
C LEU A 95 16.58 -18.08 0.77
N GLY A 96 17.42 -18.59 1.67
CA GLY A 96 17.13 -19.81 2.44
C GLY A 96 16.19 -19.60 3.63
N PRO A 97 15.99 -20.65 4.45
CA PRO A 97 15.21 -20.54 5.68
C PRO A 97 15.83 -19.57 6.70
N ASN A 98 14.98 -18.90 7.48
CA ASN A 98 15.36 -17.96 8.56
C ASN A 98 16.18 -16.74 8.10
N ARG A 99 16.05 -16.37 6.82
CA ARG A 99 16.63 -15.15 6.25
C ARG A 99 15.65 -14.00 6.35
N ILE A 100 16.17 -12.78 6.37
CA ILE A 100 15.40 -11.54 6.28
C ILE A 100 15.60 -10.96 4.89
N ILE A 101 14.49 -10.73 4.19
CA ILE A 101 14.48 -10.06 2.90
C ILE A 101 13.39 -9.00 2.95
N GLU A 102 13.81 -7.75 2.81
CA GLU A 102 12.97 -6.60 3.08
C GLU A 102 13.10 -5.54 1.98
N ARG A 103 12.11 -4.64 1.93
CA ARG A 103 11.99 -3.44 1.10
C ARG A 103 12.31 -3.64 -0.37
N PRO A 104 11.70 -4.63 -1.07
CA PRO A 104 11.97 -4.85 -2.48
C PRO A 104 11.67 -3.59 -3.31
N LYS A 105 12.54 -3.29 -4.27
CA LYS A 105 12.36 -2.21 -5.25
C LYS A 105 12.68 -2.72 -6.64
N VAL A 106 11.80 -2.46 -7.60
CA VAL A 106 12.00 -2.82 -9.01
C VAL A 106 12.14 -1.54 -9.83
N ILE A 107 13.18 -1.48 -10.66
CA ILE A 107 13.35 -0.43 -11.67
C ILE A 107 13.62 -1.05 -13.04
N LYS A 108 13.12 -0.42 -14.10
CA LYS A 108 13.38 -0.83 -15.47
C LYS A 108 14.67 -0.21 -16.00
N ASN A 109 15.55 -1.02 -16.57
CA ASN A 109 16.67 -0.57 -17.37
C ASN A 109 16.24 -0.41 -18.82
N ASP A 110 16.12 0.83 -19.29
CA ASP A 110 15.58 1.10 -20.64
C ASP A 110 16.53 0.64 -21.76
N SER A 111 17.82 0.56 -21.49
CA SER A 111 18.83 0.15 -22.48
C SER A 111 18.78 -1.35 -22.77
N THR A 112 18.45 -2.17 -21.77
CA THR A 112 18.35 -3.63 -21.90
C THR A 112 16.91 -4.13 -21.99
N GLY A 113 15.94 -3.31 -21.59
CA GLY A 113 14.53 -3.69 -21.43
C GLY A 113 14.26 -4.58 -20.22
N LYS A 114 15.27 -4.88 -19.41
CA LYS A 114 15.16 -5.75 -18.23
C LYS A 114 14.70 -4.97 -17.00
N TYR A 115 14.14 -5.70 -16.04
CA TYR A 115 13.75 -5.17 -14.74
C TYR A 115 14.76 -5.65 -13.71
N VAL A 116 15.23 -4.73 -12.86
CA VAL A 116 16.20 -5.02 -11.82
C VAL A 116 15.54 -4.88 -10.46
N LEU A 117 15.59 -5.95 -9.69
CA LEU A 117 15.09 -6.04 -8.32
C LEU A 117 16.25 -5.81 -7.35
N TYR A 118 16.07 -4.86 -6.43
CA TYR A 118 16.93 -4.66 -5.26
C TYR A 118 16.20 -5.08 -3.99
N LEU A 119 16.96 -5.67 -3.06
CA LEU A 119 16.47 -6.22 -1.80
C LEU A 119 17.43 -5.83 -0.66
N HIS A 120 16.92 -5.58 0.53
CA HIS A 120 17.73 -5.74 1.75
C HIS A 120 17.82 -7.24 2.05
N ILE A 121 19.04 -7.76 2.24
CA ILE A 121 19.32 -9.16 2.57
C ILE A 121 20.02 -9.22 3.91
N ASP A 122 19.46 -9.98 4.85
CA ASP A 122 20.03 -10.11 6.18
C ASP A 122 19.88 -11.48 6.85
N SER A 123 20.69 -11.67 7.88
CA SER A 123 20.50 -12.70 8.89
C SER A 123 19.38 -12.30 9.85
N SER A 124 18.81 -13.26 10.57
CA SER A 124 17.76 -12.99 11.58
C SER A 124 18.19 -12.05 12.71
N ASP A 125 19.49 -11.83 12.90
CA ASP A 125 20.05 -10.87 13.86
C ASP A 125 20.58 -9.58 13.23
N TYR A 126 20.26 -9.35 11.94
CA TYR A 126 20.55 -8.12 11.18
C TYR A 126 22.05 -7.76 11.07
N LYS A 127 22.92 -8.77 11.00
CA LYS A 127 24.39 -8.58 10.98
C LYS A 127 25.04 -8.76 9.61
N ASP A 128 24.36 -9.40 8.66
CA ASP A 128 24.88 -9.51 7.31
C ASP A 128 24.86 -8.12 6.64
N ALA A 129 23.74 -7.39 6.77
CA ALA A 129 23.55 -6.02 6.29
C ALA A 129 24.03 -5.83 4.84
N ARG A 130 23.37 -6.52 3.91
CA ARG A 130 23.72 -6.59 2.48
C ARG A 130 22.55 -6.13 1.62
N VAL A 131 22.86 -5.72 0.39
CA VAL A 131 21.87 -5.60 -0.68
C VAL A 131 21.88 -6.84 -1.56
N GLY A 132 20.73 -7.29 -2.02
CA GLY A 132 20.54 -8.34 -3.03
C GLY A 132 20.12 -7.74 -4.35
N VAL A 133 20.54 -8.36 -5.45
CA VAL A 133 20.17 -7.95 -6.81
C VAL A 133 19.62 -9.15 -7.59
N GLY A 134 18.49 -8.97 -8.25
CA GLY A 134 17.90 -9.91 -9.19
C GLY A 134 17.47 -9.24 -10.49
N ILE A 135 17.24 -10.03 -11.54
CA ILE A 135 16.86 -9.54 -12.87
C ILE A 135 15.67 -10.32 -13.44
N GLY A 136 14.74 -9.62 -14.10
CA GLY A 136 13.53 -10.19 -14.67
C GLY A 136 13.20 -9.64 -16.06
N ASP A 137 12.32 -10.33 -16.77
CA ASP A 137 11.83 -9.98 -18.12
C ASP A 137 10.55 -9.15 -18.12
N SER A 138 9.83 -9.12 -17.00
CA SER A 138 8.61 -8.33 -16.80
C SER A 138 8.51 -7.89 -15.33
N VAL A 139 7.71 -6.85 -15.06
CA VAL A 139 7.56 -6.31 -13.70
C VAL A 139 7.22 -7.40 -12.67
N CYS A 140 6.14 -8.17 -12.91
CA CYS A 140 5.69 -9.27 -12.05
C CYS A 140 6.13 -10.67 -12.52
N GLY A 141 7.19 -10.77 -13.34
CA GLY A 141 7.74 -12.08 -13.71
C GLY A 141 8.50 -12.73 -12.55
N GLU A 142 8.93 -13.97 -12.72
CA GLU A 142 9.94 -14.56 -11.83
C GLU A 142 11.31 -13.93 -12.13
N TYR A 143 12.07 -13.61 -11.07
CA TYR A 143 13.37 -12.95 -11.18
C TYR A 143 14.48 -13.98 -10.92
N GLU A 144 15.52 -13.92 -11.74
CA GLU A 144 16.77 -14.60 -11.47
C GLU A 144 17.52 -13.82 -10.39
N TYR A 145 17.68 -14.43 -9.22
CA TYR A 145 18.53 -13.88 -8.16
C TYR A 145 20.00 -14.03 -8.52
N LEU A 146 20.75 -12.92 -8.53
CA LEU A 146 22.13 -12.92 -8.98
C LEU A 146 23.11 -13.09 -7.82
N ARG A 147 23.03 -12.21 -6.80
CA ARG A 147 23.94 -12.19 -5.65
C ARG A 147 23.49 -11.18 -4.59
N SER A 148 24.12 -11.24 -3.41
CA SER A 148 24.16 -10.13 -2.45
C SER A 148 25.57 -9.57 -2.25
N PHE A 149 25.67 -8.31 -1.81
CA PHE A 149 26.94 -7.66 -1.49
C PHE A 149 26.75 -6.49 -0.50
N ARG A 150 27.85 -6.00 0.04
CA ARG A 150 27.91 -4.75 0.82
C ARG A 150 28.31 -3.62 -0.13
N PRO A 151 27.46 -2.61 -0.39
CA PRO A 151 27.73 -1.60 -1.40
C PRO A 151 29.00 -0.81 -1.05
N LEU A 152 30.02 -0.89 -1.92
CA LEU A 152 31.34 -0.29 -1.69
C LEU A 152 32.01 -0.72 -0.36
N GLY A 153 31.64 -1.90 0.17
CA GLY A 153 32.10 -2.41 1.46
C GLY A 153 31.35 -1.90 2.70
N PHE A 154 30.42 -0.97 2.53
CA PHE A 154 29.59 -0.42 3.61
C PHE A 154 28.43 -1.34 3.99
N GLN A 155 27.92 -1.20 5.21
CA GLN A 155 26.69 -1.90 5.60
C GLN A 155 25.50 -1.32 4.84
N SER A 156 24.51 -2.15 4.57
CA SER A 156 23.23 -1.72 4.02
C SER A 156 22.10 -2.49 4.68
N ARG A 157 21.21 -1.79 5.39
CA ARG A 157 19.98 -2.36 5.93
C ARG A 157 18.79 -1.87 5.13
N ASP A 158 17.99 -0.97 5.67
CA ASP A 158 16.88 -0.40 4.94
C ASP A 158 17.36 0.27 3.65
N ILE A 159 16.69 -0.08 2.55
CA ILE A 159 16.99 0.42 1.22
C ILE A 159 15.78 1.08 0.56
N GLY A 160 16.11 1.92 -0.41
CA GLY A 160 15.24 2.36 -1.49
C GLY A 160 16.03 2.41 -2.80
N VAL A 161 15.34 2.62 -3.92
CA VAL A 161 15.97 2.83 -5.22
C VAL A 161 15.29 3.99 -5.92
N TYR A 162 16.07 4.86 -6.53
CA TYR A 162 15.59 6.01 -7.30
C TYR A 162 16.20 5.99 -8.69
N LYS A 163 15.37 6.12 -9.72
CA LYS A 163 15.80 6.33 -11.11
C LYS A 163 15.46 7.77 -11.51
N ASP A 164 16.46 8.54 -11.90
CA ASP A 164 16.29 9.93 -12.31
C ASP A 164 15.86 10.04 -13.77
N ASP A 165 15.42 11.24 -14.15
CA ASP A 165 14.91 11.54 -15.50
C ASP A 165 15.96 11.34 -16.61
N ASP A 166 17.25 11.37 -16.26
CA ASP A 166 18.37 11.13 -17.19
C ASP A 166 18.70 9.64 -17.36
N GLY A 167 17.93 8.75 -16.72
CA GLY A 167 18.14 7.31 -16.76
C GLY A 167 19.24 6.80 -15.83
N LYS A 168 19.87 7.63 -15.01
CA LYS A 168 20.75 7.12 -13.94
C LYS A 168 19.92 6.63 -12.77
N ALA A 169 20.40 5.59 -12.10
CA ALA A 169 19.74 5.04 -10.94
C ALA A 169 20.65 5.08 -9.71
N TYR A 170 20.03 5.07 -8.53
CA TYR A 170 20.69 5.28 -7.25
C TYR A 170 20.07 4.34 -6.21
N LEU A 171 20.94 3.63 -5.50
CA LEU A 171 20.60 2.94 -4.25
C LEU A 171 20.56 3.98 -3.13
N LEU A 172 19.46 3.98 -2.38
CA LEU A 172 19.32 4.67 -1.10
C LEU A 172 19.56 3.63 -0.01
N SER A 173 20.45 3.90 0.94
CA SER A 173 20.86 2.89 1.92
C SER A 173 21.11 3.50 3.30
N GLU A 174 20.59 2.85 4.34
CA GLU A 174 21.00 3.10 5.74
C GLU A 174 22.20 2.23 6.12
N ASP A 175 23.23 2.88 6.68
CA ASP A 175 24.37 2.23 7.31
C ASP A 175 24.42 2.63 8.78
N ARG A 176 24.42 1.64 9.67
CA ARG A 176 24.37 1.85 11.12
C ARG A 176 25.63 2.49 11.69
N GLU A 177 26.74 2.46 10.96
CA GLU A 177 28.02 3.08 11.38
C GLU A 177 28.18 4.49 10.81
N TYR A 178 27.65 4.76 9.62
CA TYR A 178 27.98 5.96 8.85
C TYR A 178 26.79 6.76 8.31
N GLY A 179 25.55 6.38 8.65
CA GLY A 179 24.33 7.09 8.28
C GLY A 179 23.80 6.73 6.90
N THR A 180 22.83 7.53 6.45
CA THR A 180 22.13 7.35 5.17
C THR A 180 23.01 7.77 4.00
N ARG A 181 22.89 7.09 2.86
CA ARG A 181 23.63 7.41 1.62
C ARG A 181 22.77 7.34 0.37
N ILE A 182 23.14 8.15 -0.61
CA ILE A 182 22.75 8.02 -2.03
C ILE A 182 23.96 7.48 -2.77
N ILE A 183 23.82 6.31 -3.38
CA ILE A 183 24.90 5.58 -4.05
C ILE A 183 24.49 5.35 -5.49
N LYS A 184 25.27 5.86 -6.44
CA LYS A 184 25.01 5.71 -7.87
C LYS A 184 25.17 4.24 -8.29
N LEU A 185 24.25 3.75 -9.12
CA LEU A 185 24.33 2.42 -9.73
C LEU A 185 25.13 2.45 -11.03
N THR A 186 25.67 1.29 -11.43
CA THR A 186 26.25 1.08 -12.76
C THR A 186 25.20 1.20 -13.87
N ASP A 187 25.60 1.39 -15.13
CA ASP A 187 24.66 1.60 -16.26
C ASP A 187 23.69 0.43 -16.50
N ASP A 188 24.08 -0.80 -16.14
CA ASP A 188 23.21 -1.98 -16.18
C ASP A 188 22.30 -2.12 -14.94
N TYR A 189 22.49 -1.24 -13.95
CA TYR A 189 21.88 -1.25 -12.62
C TYR A 189 22.16 -2.52 -11.81
N LEU A 190 23.17 -3.31 -12.14
CA LEU A 190 23.44 -4.58 -11.45
C LEU A 190 24.48 -4.46 -10.34
N ASP A 191 25.16 -3.31 -10.20
CA ASP A 191 26.13 -3.01 -9.15
C ASP A 191 26.11 -1.51 -8.78
N VAL A 192 26.94 -1.11 -7.82
CA VAL A 192 27.15 0.28 -7.39
C VAL A 192 28.47 0.84 -7.92
N GLU A 193 28.49 2.14 -8.23
CA GLU A 193 29.66 2.84 -8.77
C GLU A 193 30.33 3.74 -7.72
N GLU A 194 29.60 4.72 -7.18
CA GLU A 194 30.15 5.71 -6.25
C GLU A 194 29.11 6.29 -5.30
N VAL A 195 29.55 6.75 -4.12
CA VAL A 195 28.70 7.51 -3.19
C VAL A 195 28.47 8.91 -3.76
N THR A 196 27.23 9.22 -4.11
CA THR A 196 26.82 10.55 -4.60
C THR A 196 26.68 11.53 -3.45
N PHE A 197 26.11 11.08 -2.32
CA PHE A 197 25.99 11.87 -1.11
C PHE A 197 25.87 10.97 0.13
N GLY A 198 26.31 11.46 1.29
CA GLY A 198 26.16 10.77 2.57
C GLY A 198 25.87 11.77 3.70
N TRP A 199 24.99 11.37 4.62
CA TRP A 199 24.72 12.12 5.84
C TRP A 199 25.40 11.46 7.03
N GLU A 200 25.91 12.25 7.97
CA GLU A 200 26.21 11.79 9.34
C GLU A 200 24.92 11.74 10.20
N TYR A 201 23.81 11.35 9.57
CA TYR A 201 22.49 11.23 10.18
C TYR A 201 21.87 9.91 9.72
N PHE A 202 21.16 9.25 10.64
CA PHE A 202 20.61 7.91 10.44
C PHE A 202 19.11 8.01 10.19
N ALA A 203 18.72 8.09 8.92
CA ALA A 203 17.36 7.87 8.46
C ALA A 203 17.28 6.50 7.78
N GLU A 204 16.54 5.57 8.38
CA GLU A 204 16.19 4.30 7.74
C GLU A 204 14.94 4.47 6.86
N SER A 205 14.50 3.40 6.22
CA SER A 205 13.41 3.38 5.24
C SER A 205 13.49 4.43 4.11
N PRO A 206 14.66 4.65 3.48
CA PRO A 206 14.82 5.82 2.61
C PRO A 206 13.97 5.73 1.34
N ALA A 207 13.22 6.80 1.05
CA ALA A 207 12.47 6.97 -0.19
C ALA A 207 12.79 8.33 -0.82
N LEU A 208 12.96 8.40 -2.14
CA LEU A 208 13.33 9.64 -2.83
C LEU A 208 12.34 9.94 -3.96
N VAL A 209 11.98 11.22 -4.07
CA VAL A 209 11.14 11.73 -5.14
C VAL A 209 11.69 13.07 -5.64
N LYS A 210 11.49 13.36 -6.93
CA LYS A 210 11.80 14.66 -7.52
C LYS A 210 10.53 15.40 -7.88
N ARG A 211 10.38 16.65 -7.44
CA ARG A 211 9.25 17.54 -7.75
C ARG A 211 9.79 18.89 -8.20
N ASN A 212 9.32 19.39 -9.34
CA ASN A 212 9.69 20.71 -9.88
C ASN A 212 11.21 21.00 -9.87
N GLY A 213 12.03 19.98 -10.17
CA GLY A 213 13.50 20.09 -10.21
C GLY A 213 14.22 19.96 -8.86
N ILE A 214 13.48 19.76 -7.76
CA ILE A 214 14.04 19.56 -6.42
C ILE A 214 13.90 18.09 -6.04
N TYR A 215 14.96 17.50 -5.51
CA TYR A 215 14.99 16.16 -4.93
C TYR A 215 14.61 16.23 -3.45
N TYR A 216 13.74 15.33 -3.01
CA TYR A 216 13.32 15.17 -1.63
C TYR A 216 13.57 13.72 -1.24
N ILE A 217 14.34 13.51 -0.18
CA ILE A 217 14.55 12.20 0.43
C ILE A 217 13.83 12.16 1.78
N PHE A 218 13.14 11.06 2.03
CA PHE A 218 12.37 10.78 3.24
C PHE A 218 13.00 9.61 3.96
N GLY A 219 12.80 9.52 5.27
CA GLY A 219 13.15 8.35 6.05
C GLY A 219 12.63 8.44 7.48
N SER A 220 12.75 7.34 8.22
CA SER A 220 12.35 7.26 9.63
C SER A 220 13.58 7.23 10.55
N HIS A 221 13.38 7.54 11.82
CA HIS A 221 14.38 7.24 12.84
C HIS A 221 14.48 5.72 13.10
N LEU A 222 15.55 5.31 13.80
CA LEU A 222 15.86 3.91 14.11
C LEU A 222 15.13 3.42 15.38
N THR A 223 13.82 3.14 15.28
CA THR A 223 12.99 2.68 16.41
C THR A 223 12.48 1.24 16.27
N GLY A 224 13.08 0.47 15.35
CA GLY A 224 12.62 -0.86 15.01
C GLY A 224 11.20 -0.80 14.44
N TRP A 225 10.33 -1.70 14.88
CA TRP A 225 8.93 -1.72 14.42
C TRP A 225 8.06 -0.58 14.96
N ASN A 226 8.51 0.16 15.99
CA ASN A 226 7.72 1.27 16.52
C ASN A 226 7.75 2.44 15.53
N PRO A 227 6.60 3.05 15.19
CA PRO A 227 6.58 4.22 14.34
C PRO A 227 7.19 5.42 15.08
N ASN A 228 7.65 6.41 14.33
CA ASN A 228 8.24 7.66 14.82
C ASN A 228 7.89 8.81 13.88
N ASP A 229 8.18 10.06 14.27
CA ASP A 229 8.01 11.21 13.38
C ASP A 229 9.06 11.14 12.26
N ASN A 230 8.66 10.62 11.10
CA ASN A 230 9.53 10.52 9.93
C ASN A 230 9.98 11.92 9.48
N VAL A 231 11.14 11.96 8.85
CA VAL A 231 11.82 13.19 8.42
C VAL A 231 12.06 13.19 6.93
N TYR A 232 12.27 14.39 6.37
CA TYR A 232 12.75 14.57 5.00
C TYR A 232 13.88 15.60 4.93
N SER A 233 14.64 15.55 3.84
CA SER A 233 15.64 16.52 3.43
C SER A 233 15.48 16.81 1.93
N TYR A 234 15.89 17.98 1.47
CA TYR A 234 15.78 18.36 0.06
C TYR A 234 17.07 18.98 -0.52
N ALA A 235 17.24 18.88 -1.83
CA ALA A 235 18.35 19.48 -2.58
C ALA A 235 17.99 19.72 -4.06
N GLU A 236 18.69 20.66 -4.72
CA GLU A 236 18.58 20.86 -6.18
C GLU A 236 19.48 19.89 -6.98
N SER A 237 20.37 19.17 -6.30
CA SER A 237 21.25 18.14 -6.88
C SER A 237 21.36 16.96 -5.93
N LEU A 238 21.40 15.74 -6.46
CA LEU A 238 21.63 14.53 -5.66
C LEU A 238 22.95 14.57 -4.87
N SER A 239 23.96 15.30 -5.39
CA SER A 239 25.24 15.53 -4.70
C SER A 239 25.18 16.61 -3.60
N GLY A 240 24.01 17.19 -3.37
CA GLY A 240 23.79 18.27 -2.41
C GLY A 240 24.21 19.66 -2.91
N PRO A 241 24.27 20.65 -1.99
CA PRO A 241 24.04 20.50 -0.56
C PRO A 241 22.59 20.13 -0.23
N TRP A 242 22.41 19.20 0.71
CA TRP A 242 21.09 18.82 1.24
C TRP A 242 20.73 19.67 2.45
N SER A 243 19.44 19.95 2.63
CA SER A 243 18.92 20.63 3.82
C SER A 243 19.11 19.77 5.07
N ASN A 244 18.95 20.38 6.25
CA ASN A 244 18.76 19.59 7.46
C ASN A 244 17.51 18.70 7.32
N TRP A 245 17.54 17.56 8.00
CA TRP A 245 16.37 16.70 8.17
C TRP A 245 15.32 17.41 9.02
N THR A 246 14.07 17.39 8.59
CA THR A 246 12.94 18.02 9.27
C THR A 246 11.70 17.15 9.15
N GLU A 247 10.80 17.21 10.11
CA GLU A 247 9.53 16.48 10.10
C GLU A 247 8.58 17.05 9.04
N PHE A 248 7.71 16.21 8.46
CA PHE A 248 6.70 16.60 7.47
C PHE A 248 5.26 16.23 7.86
N ALA A 249 5.08 15.45 8.92
CA ALA A 249 3.79 15.18 9.53
C ALA A 249 3.66 15.96 10.86
N PRO A 250 2.45 16.11 11.44
CA PRO A 250 2.31 16.69 12.77
C PRO A 250 3.19 15.98 13.79
N VAL A 251 4.09 16.73 14.45
CA VAL A 251 5.00 16.19 15.46
C VAL A 251 4.21 15.49 16.58
N GLY A 252 4.66 14.28 16.96
CA GLY A 252 4.01 13.40 17.91
C GLY A 252 2.93 12.49 17.31
N SER A 253 2.60 12.64 16.02
CA SER A 253 1.70 11.70 15.32
C SER A 253 2.38 10.37 15.02
N ASN A 254 3.72 10.32 15.10
CA ASN A 254 4.55 9.22 14.61
C ASN A 254 4.25 8.92 13.13
N THR A 255 4.15 9.98 12.33
CA THR A 255 3.72 9.94 10.93
C THR A 255 2.41 9.15 10.79
N PHE A 256 1.43 9.47 11.63
CA PHE A 256 0.15 8.76 11.73
C PHE A 256 0.28 7.24 12.01
N SER A 257 1.25 6.90 12.86
CA SER A 257 1.61 5.53 13.21
C SER A 257 1.98 4.68 11.98
N SER A 258 2.85 5.22 11.13
CA SER A 258 3.45 4.49 10.01
C SER A 258 4.91 4.83 9.80
N GLN A 259 5.57 4.01 8.98
CA GLN A 259 6.94 4.19 8.53
C GLN A 259 6.93 4.29 7.00
N VAL A 260 7.58 5.30 6.44
CA VAL A 260 7.68 5.49 4.99
C VAL A 260 8.25 4.23 4.31
N SER A 261 7.79 3.96 3.10
CA SER A 261 8.33 2.89 2.25
C SER A 261 8.58 3.37 0.82
N TYR A 262 7.67 4.19 0.30
CA TYR A 262 7.77 4.77 -1.04
C TYR A 262 7.09 6.14 -1.10
N VAL A 263 7.46 6.95 -2.09
CA VAL A 263 6.77 8.21 -2.39
C VAL A 263 6.46 8.22 -3.88
N LEU A 264 5.19 7.99 -4.22
CA LEU A 264 4.75 7.88 -5.61
C LEU A 264 4.49 9.27 -6.21
N PRO A 265 5.16 9.65 -7.31
CA PRO A 265 4.76 10.80 -8.13
C PRO A 265 3.25 10.87 -8.42
N LEU A 266 2.63 12.03 -8.21
CA LEU A 266 1.25 12.30 -8.64
C LEU A 266 1.18 13.64 -9.38
N GLY A 267 0.98 13.60 -10.70
CA GLY A 267 1.10 14.79 -11.53
C GLY A 267 2.48 15.43 -11.45
N ASN A 268 2.55 16.76 -11.58
CA ASN A 268 3.82 17.48 -11.60
C ASN A 268 4.31 17.90 -10.20
N ASP A 269 3.38 18.22 -9.30
CA ASP A 269 3.64 18.95 -8.06
C ASP A 269 3.17 18.21 -6.79
N LYS A 270 2.56 17.03 -6.91
CA LYS A 270 2.09 16.23 -5.77
C LYS A 270 2.78 14.87 -5.73
N ALA A 271 2.61 14.19 -4.60
CA ALA A 271 2.95 12.79 -4.48
C ALA A 271 1.97 12.10 -3.52
N VAL A 272 2.06 10.78 -3.47
CA VAL A 272 1.41 9.95 -2.45
C VAL A 272 2.50 9.44 -1.52
N TYR A 273 2.43 9.80 -0.26
CA TYR A 273 3.18 9.12 0.80
C TYR A 273 2.65 7.70 0.91
N MET A 274 3.55 6.72 0.89
CA MET A 274 3.21 5.31 1.11
C MET A 274 4.05 4.79 2.27
N GLY A 275 3.37 4.43 3.36
CA GLY A 275 4.01 3.85 4.52
C GLY A 275 3.30 2.60 5.04
N ASP A 276 4.04 1.81 5.81
CA ASP A 276 3.54 0.63 6.51
C ASP A 276 3.17 1.00 7.94
N ARG A 277 1.99 0.54 8.39
CA ARG A 277 1.65 0.45 9.80
C ARG A 277 2.01 -0.96 10.28
N TRP A 278 3.22 -1.08 10.80
CA TRP A 278 3.75 -2.34 11.29
C TRP A 278 3.04 -2.82 12.55
N HIS A 279 2.78 -4.13 12.60
CA HIS A 279 2.25 -4.83 13.77
C HIS A 279 3.20 -5.97 14.14
N SER A 280 4.22 -5.66 14.93
CA SER A 280 5.34 -6.56 15.19
C SER A 280 4.97 -7.90 15.84
N THR A 281 3.84 -7.96 16.56
CA THR A 281 3.31 -9.18 17.17
C THR A 281 2.43 -10.00 16.22
N ASN A 282 2.02 -9.43 15.08
CA ASN A 282 1.19 -10.06 14.07
C ASN A 282 1.40 -9.37 12.70
N LEU A 283 2.52 -9.66 12.02
CA LEU A 283 2.90 -8.98 10.78
C LEU A 283 1.91 -9.24 9.64
N ALA A 284 1.17 -10.35 9.67
CA ALA A 284 0.09 -10.62 8.72
C ALA A 284 -1.03 -9.56 8.77
N ALA A 285 -1.20 -8.91 9.93
CA ALA A 285 -2.20 -7.87 10.13
C ALA A 285 -1.69 -6.45 9.82
N SER A 286 -0.44 -6.27 9.39
CA SER A 286 0.09 -4.97 8.96
C SER A 286 -0.73 -4.36 7.82
N THR A 287 -0.86 -3.04 7.86
CA THR A 287 -1.72 -2.25 6.95
C THR A 287 -0.96 -1.10 6.33
N TYR A 288 -1.55 -0.48 5.31
CA TYR A 288 -0.92 0.56 4.51
C TYR A 288 -1.48 1.94 4.87
N ILE A 289 -0.60 2.91 5.13
CA ILE A 289 -0.95 4.31 5.35
C ILE A 289 -0.53 5.09 4.12
N TRP A 290 -1.47 5.26 3.20
CA TRP A 290 -1.27 6.02 1.97
C TRP A 290 -2.02 7.34 2.05
N LEU A 291 -1.31 8.45 1.92
CA LEU A 291 -1.84 9.79 2.15
C LEU A 291 -1.31 10.77 1.08
N PRO A 292 -2.09 11.79 0.70
CA PRO A 292 -1.60 12.86 -0.15
C PRO A 292 -0.43 13.60 0.51
N LEU A 293 0.65 13.79 -0.26
CA LEU A 293 1.83 14.53 0.16
C LEU A 293 1.90 15.85 -0.62
N ASN A 294 1.91 16.96 0.12
CA ASN A 294 1.86 18.30 -0.45
C ASN A 294 3.23 18.96 -0.46
N PHE A 295 3.53 19.69 -1.53
CA PHE A 295 4.76 20.46 -1.71
C PHE A 295 4.43 21.94 -1.92
N ASP A 296 4.94 22.80 -1.05
CA ASP A 296 4.90 24.27 -1.21
C ASP A 296 6.34 24.81 -1.19
N GLY A 297 6.89 25.01 -2.38
CA GLY A 297 8.32 25.22 -2.56
C GLY A 297 9.10 24.03 -2.01
N THR A 298 9.94 24.27 -1.00
CA THR A 298 10.73 23.23 -0.33
C THR A 298 10.04 22.65 0.91
N THR A 299 8.87 23.16 1.28
CA THR A 299 8.11 22.68 2.43
C THR A 299 7.27 21.48 2.02
N VAL A 300 7.37 20.39 2.78
CA VAL A 300 6.54 19.20 2.61
C VAL A 300 5.60 19.05 3.80
N THR A 301 4.32 18.78 3.53
CA THR A 301 3.33 18.48 4.58
C THR A 301 2.54 17.20 4.27
N LEU A 302 2.24 16.46 5.34
CA LEU A 302 1.40 15.27 5.34
C LEU A 302 0.30 15.46 6.38
N ASP A 303 -0.95 15.49 5.90
CA ASP A 303 -2.14 15.59 6.73
C ASP A 303 -2.92 14.26 6.71
N TRP A 304 -3.70 14.02 7.77
CA TRP A 304 -4.53 12.82 7.84
C TRP A 304 -5.81 12.98 7.02
N HIS A 305 -6.16 11.93 6.29
CA HIS A 305 -7.39 11.81 5.52
C HIS A 305 -8.03 10.46 5.84
N ASP A 306 -9.26 10.45 6.37
CA ASP A 306 -9.97 9.20 6.70
C ASP A 306 -10.25 8.35 5.46
N SER A 307 -10.53 9.02 4.34
CA SER A 307 -10.76 8.43 3.02
C SER A 307 -10.57 9.50 1.94
N TRP A 308 -9.96 9.14 0.81
CA TRP A 308 -9.69 10.10 -0.27
C TRP A 308 -9.59 9.40 -1.63
N THR A 309 -10.01 10.09 -2.69
CA THR A 309 -9.99 9.57 -4.07
C THR A 309 -8.80 10.10 -4.86
N LEU A 310 -8.32 9.28 -5.79
CA LEU A 310 -7.25 9.64 -6.73
C LEU A 310 -7.82 9.79 -8.14
N ASP A 311 -7.50 10.91 -8.79
CA ASP A 311 -7.52 11.01 -10.25
C ASP A 311 -6.08 10.98 -10.73
N VAL A 312 -5.64 9.76 -11.05
CA VAL A 312 -4.27 9.48 -11.48
C VAL A 312 -3.96 10.17 -12.80
N ALA A 313 -4.92 10.21 -13.73
CA ALA A 313 -4.74 10.82 -15.04
C ALA A 313 -4.62 12.35 -14.94
N ALA A 314 -5.41 12.98 -14.07
CA ALA A 314 -5.31 14.41 -13.81
C ALA A 314 -4.15 14.78 -12.86
N GLY A 315 -3.58 13.81 -12.14
CA GLY A 315 -2.58 14.08 -11.10
C GLY A 315 -3.17 14.84 -9.91
N THR A 316 -4.41 14.53 -9.54
CA THR A 316 -5.15 15.20 -8.46
C THR A 316 -5.78 14.20 -7.51
N TRP A 317 -6.26 14.72 -6.38
CA TRP A 317 -6.98 13.95 -5.39
C TRP A 317 -8.10 14.80 -4.78
N SER A 318 -9.07 14.15 -4.15
CA SER A 318 -10.11 14.83 -3.37
C SER A 318 -10.48 14.05 -2.12
N GLU A 319 -10.91 14.77 -1.08
CA GLU A 319 -11.49 14.16 0.12
C GLU A 319 -12.73 13.33 -0.23
N ALA A 320 -12.80 12.12 0.30
CA ALA A 320 -14.00 11.31 0.23
C ALA A 320 -14.78 11.46 1.54
N LYS A 321 -16.01 11.97 1.45
CA LYS A 321 -16.88 12.16 2.63
C LYS A 321 -17.86 11.02 2.77
N PRO A 322 -18.07 10.47 3.98
CA PRO A 322 -19.15 9.52 4.21
C PRO A 322 -20.51 10.23 4.09
N THR A 323 -21.50 9.55 3.51
CA THR A 323 -22.90 10.05 3.47
C THR A 323 -23.83 9.21 4.32
N ILE A 324 -23.58 7.91 4.42
CA ILE A 324 -24.43 6.98 5.16
C ILE A 324 -23.54 6.11 6.05
N GLU A 325 -23.90 6.02 7.32
CA GLU A 325 -23.35 5.05 8.27
C GLU A 325 -24.49 4.19 8.79
N LEU A 326 -24.39 2.88 8.60
CA LEU A 326 -25.40 1.90 9.00
C LEU A 326 -24.80 1.01 10.08
N GLU A 327 -25.42 1.03 11.28
CA GLU A 327 -25.01 0.19 12.41
C GLU A 327 -25.29 -1.28 12.14
N GLY A 328 -24.35 -2.15 12.48
CA GLY A 328 -24.40 -3.58 12.23
C GLY A 328 -25.49 -4.26 13.03
N GLU A 329 -25.67 -3.90 14.30
CA GLU A 329 -26.75 -4.41 15.13
C GLU A 329 -28.15 -4.01 14.65
N ALA A 330 -28.24 -3.01 13.76
CA ALA A 330 -29.48 -2.56 13.12
C ALA A 330 -29.73 -3.20 11.75
N ALA A 331 -28.80 -4.02 11.23
CA ALA A 331 -28.98 -4.77 9.99
C ALA A 331 -30.11 -5.81 10.12
N GLU A 332 -30.63 -6.28 8.99
CA GLU A 332 -31.54 -7.43 8.97
C GLU A 332 -30.73 -8.71 9.20
N LEU A 333 -30.79 -9.24 10.43
CA LEU A 333 -30.04 -10.41 10.86
C LEU A 333 -30.87 -11.69 10.73
N SER A 334 -30.28 -12.74 10.15
CA SER A 334 -30.94 -14.04 9.96
C SER A 334 -29.96 -15.21 10.11
N ASN A 335 -30.48 -16.44 10.07
CA ASN A 335 -29.67 -17.67 10.10
C ASN A 335 -28.70 -17.76 11.29
N GLY A 336 -29.13 -17.27 12.46
CA GLY A 336 -28.34 -17.30 13.71
C GLY A 336 -27.46 -16.07 13.96
N ALA A 337 -27.29 -15.19 12.96
CA ALA A 337 -26.71 -13.87 13.15
C ALA A 337 -27.53 -13.06 14.16
N ARG A 338 -26.84 -12.28 15.01
CA ARG A 338 -27.47 -11.51 16.08
C ARG A 338 -26.59 -10.35 16.53
N ALA A 339 -27.21 -9.35 17.16
CA ALA A 339 -26.47 -8.30 17.86
C ALA A 339 -25.60 -8.92 18.97
N VAL A 340 -24.34 -8.50 19.04
CA VAL A 340 -23.37 -8.91 20.07
C VAL A 340 -22.71 -7.70 20.72
N ASP A 341 -22.25 -7.87 21.95
CA ASP A 341 -21.52 -6.82 22.66
C ASP A 341 -20.16 -6.56 21.99
N CYS A 342 -19.90 -5.30 21.67
CA CYS A 342 -18.62 -4.86 21.13
C CYS A 342 -18.23 -3.50 21.70
N SER A 343 -17.49 -3.48 22.81
CA SER A 343 -17.14 -2.23 23.53
C SER A 343 -16.34 -1.21 22.71
N GLN A 344 -15.65 -1.66 21.66
CA GLN A 344 -14.84 -0.82 20.78
C GLN A 344 -15.57 -0.40 19.49
N CYS A 345 -16.79 -0.92 19.27
CA CYS A 345 -17.65 -0.61 18.15
C CYS A 345 -18.52 0.62 18.47
N SER A 346 -19.06 1.26 17.43
CA SER A 346 -20.12 2.26 17.58
C SER A 346 -21.31 1.64 18.32
N GLY A 347 -22.00 2.43 19.13
CA GLY A 347 -23.15 1.93 19.91
C GLY A 347 -22.82 0.84 20.95
N SER A 348 -21.55 0.43 21.08
CA SER A 348 -21.09 -0.72 21.86
C SER A 348 -21.67 -2.07 21.42
N ALA A 349 -22.13 -2.19 20.17
CA ALA A 349 -22.75 -3.37 19.60
C ALA A 349 -22.24 -3.65 18.18
N ALA A 350 -22.51 -4.84 17.65
CA ALA A 350 -22.16 -5.24 16.29
C ALA A 350 -23.09 -6.37 15.80
N ALA A 351 -23.18 -6.60 14.50
CA ALA A 351 -23.71 -7.83 13.93
C ALA A 351 -22.68 -8.95 14.07
N GLY A 352 -22.92 -9.90 14.97
CA GLY A 352 -22.06 -11.06 15.17
C GLY A 352 -22.70 -12.36 14.69
N TYR A 353 -21.95 -13.46 14.83
CA TYR A 353 -22.33 -14.79 14.34
C TYR A 353 -22.60 -14.81 12.83
N LEU A 354 -21.83 -14.03 12.06
CA LEU A 354 -21.87 -14.05 10.60
C LEU A 354 -21.13 -15.27 10.05
N GLY A 355 -21.64 -15.85 8.98
CA GLY A 355 -21.17 -17.12 8.42
C GLY A 355 -21.43 -18.29 9.36
N GLY A 356 -20.41 -19.13 9.59
CA GLY A 356 -20.53 -20.32 10.42
C GLY A 356 -21.37 -21.44 9.77
N ASP A 357 -21.73 -22.45 10.57
CA ASP A 357 -22.43 -23.63 10.05
C ASP A 357 -23.81 -23.30 9.46
N ASP A 358 -24.52 -22.37 10.12
CA ASP A 358 -25.89 -21.95 9.76
C ASP A 358 -25.93 -20.86 8.68
N ASP A 359 -24.78 -20.32 8.27
CA ASP A 359 -24.67 -19.19 7.33
C ASP A 359 -25.39 -17.92 7.83
N GLY A 360 -25.04 -17.51 9.06
CA GLY A 360 -25.52 -16.29 9.69
C GLY A 360 -25.30 -15.09 8.78
N THR A 361 -26.37 -14.35 8.52
CA THR A 361 -26.39 -13.33 7.48
C THR A 361 -26.80 -11.97 8.06
N ALA A 362 -26.13 -10.91 7.63
CA ALA A 362 -26.53 -9.52 7.88
C ALA A 362 -26.80 -8.80 6.55
N VAL A 363 -27.98 -8.18 6.43
CA VAL A 363 -28.37 -7.43 5.23
C VAL A 363 -28.56 -5.96 5.56
N PHE A 364 -27.86 -5.10 4.83
CA PHE A 364 -27.93 -3.65 4.89
C PHE A 364 -28.64 -3.12 3.65
N ASN A 365 -29.62 -2.25 3.84
CA ASN A 365 -30.38 -1.63 2.76
C ASN A 365 -30.25 -0.11 2.85
N PHE A 366 -29.99 0.55 1.73
CA PHE A 366 -29.90 2.01 1.64
C PHE A 366 -30.17 2.52 0.23
N ASP A 367 -30.46 3.82 0.12
CA ASP A 367 -30.60 4.49 -1.17
C ASP A 367 -29.33 5.29 -1.50
N SER A 368 -28.90 5.26 -2.77
CA SER A 368 -27.80 6.06 -3.29
C SER A 368 -28.32 7.10 -4.28
N ALA A 369 -27.71 8.29 -4.27
CA ALA A 369 -28.14 9.42 -5.11
C ALA A 369 -27.78 9.26 -6.59
N ALA A 370 -26.82 8.38 -6.91
CA ALA A 370 -26.36 8.08 -8.26
C ALA A 370 -25.85 6.64 -8.33
N ALA A 371 -25.64 6.14 -9.56
CA ALA A 371 -24.92 4.91 -9.81
C ALA A 371 -23.44 5.21 -10.02
N ASP A 372 -22.55 4.51 -9.32
CA ASP A 372 -21.10 4.64 -9.47
C ASP A 372 -20.37 3.43 -8.87
N ARG A 373 -19.09 3.27 -9.21
CA ARG A 373 -18.19 2.30 -8.57
C ARG A 373 -17.53 2.96 -7.36
N VAL A 374 -17.69 2.35 -6.20
CA VAL A 374 -17.31 2.97 -4.91
C VAL A 374 -16.43 2.09 -4.05
N THR A 375 -15.77 2.71 -3.07
CA THR A 375 -15.21 2.03 -1.90
C THR A 375 -16.19 2.11 -0.72
N LEU A 376 -16.79 0.99 -0.35
CA LEU A 376 -17.51 0.84 0.92
C LEU A 376 -16.51 0.54 2.04
N VAL A 377 -16.70 1.13 3.22
CA VAL A 377 -15.87 0.83 4.40
C VAL A 377 -16.68 0.03 5.40
N VAL A 378 -16.17 -1.14 5.76
CA VAL A 378 -16.75 -2.00 6.79
C VAL A 378 -15.92 -1.84 8.05
N LYS A 379 -16.50 -1.24 9.09
CA LYS A 379 -15.93 -1.27 10.43
C LYS A 379 -16.23 -2.62 11.04
N HIS A 380 -15.23 -3.24 11.66
CA HIS A 380 -15.37 -4.62 12.13
C HIS A 380 -14.56 -4.91 13.39
N LYS A 381 -14.92 -6.00 14.07
CA LYS A 381 -14.12 -6.66 15.08
C LYS A 381 -13.80 -8.07 14.64
N ASN A 382 -12.53 -8.44 14.77
CA ASN A 382 -12.06 -9.81 14.65
C ASN A 382 -11.18 -10.10 15.87
N GLY A 383 -11.68 -10.93 16.79
CA GLY A 383 -10.98 -11.29 18.02
C GLY A 383 -9.84 -12.30 17.83
N ASP A 384 -9.77 -12.95 16.66
CA ASP A 384 -8.78 -13.97 16.37
C ASP A 384 -7.41 -13.34 16.08
N THR A 385 -6.37 -14.16 16.00
CA THR A 385 -5.03 -13.72 15.56
C THR A 385 -4.86 -13.79 14.05
N SER A 386 -5.64 -14.63 13.37
CA SER A 386 -5.69 -14.70 11.91
C SER A 386 -6.79 -13.80 11.36
N SER A 387 -6.70 -13.48 10.08
CA SER A 387 -7.82 -12.91 9.32
C SER A 387 -9.02 -13.84 9.35
N ARG A 388 -10.21 -13.25 9.31
CA ARG A 388 -11.45 -13.93 8.95
C ARG A 388 -11.89 -13.48 7.58
N HIS A 389 -12.81 -14.22 6.97
CA HIS A 389 -13.34 -13.89 5.66
C HIS A 389 -14.87 -13.94 5.70
N ALA A 390 -15.50 -13.07 4.91
CA ALA A 390 -16.93 -13.12 4.67
C ALA A 390 -17.20 -12.98 3.17
N ALA A 391 -18.27 -13.62 2.70
CA ALA A 391 -18.81 -13.35 1.39
C ALA A 391 -19.61 -12.06 1.51
N VAL A 392 -19.25 -11.05 0.71
CA VAL A 392 -19.93 -9.77 0.67
C VAL A 392 -20.58 -9.62 -0.69
N SER A 393 -21.91 -9.69 -0.72
CA SER A 393 -22.70 -9.48 -1.93
C SER A 393 -23.24 -8.06 -1.96
N VAL A 394 -22.90 -7.30 -3.01
CA VAL A 394 -23.46 -5.97 -3.26
C VAL A 394 -24.36 -6.07 -4.48
N ASN A 395 -25.66 -5.84 -4.30
CA ASN A 395 -26.65 -5.93 -5.38
C ASN A 395 -26.68 -7.27 -6.13
N GLY A 396 -26.25 -8.36 -5.50
CA GLY A 396 -26.16 -9.70 -6.07
C GLY A 396 -24.76 -10.09 -6.58
N GLU A 397 -23.82 -9.15 -6.68
CA GLU A 397 -22.44 -9.43 -7.05
C GLU A 397 -21.61 -9.73 -5.81
N GLU A 398 -21.15 -10.98 -5.68
CA GLU A 398 -20.44 -11.49 -4.50
C GLU A 398 -18.92 -11.43 -4.65
N GLN A 399 -18.24 -11.07 -3.57
CA GLN A 399 -16.79 -11.16 -3.43
C GLN A 399 -16.41 -11.68 -2.04
N SER A 400 -15.32 -12.44 -1.94
CA SER A 400 -14.73 -12.80 -0.64
C SER A 400 -13.89 -11.62 -0.14
N VAL A 401 -14.10 -11.23 1.12
CA VAL A 401 -13.43 -10.08 1.74
C VAL A 401 -12.69 -10.52 2.98
N ALA A 402 -11.42 -10.12 3.09
CA ALA A 402 -10.62 -10.37 4.27
C ALA A 402 -10.88 -9.32 5.36
N PHE A 403 -10.86 -9.77 6.61
CA PHE A 403 -11.04 -8.96 7.82
C PHE A 403 -9.93 -9.27 8.80
N LEU A 404 -8.91 -8.40 8.84
CA LEU A 404 -7.74 -8.58 9.70
C LEU A 404 -8.11 -8.61 11.19
N ALA A 405 -7.28 -9.29 11.96
CA ALA A 405 -7.34 -9.32 13.42
C ALA A 405 -7.35 -7.90 14.03
N THR A 406 -8.25 -7.66 14.97
CA THR A 406 -8.39 -6.36 15.67
C THR A 406 -7.99 -6.42 17.14
N ASN A 407 -7.56 -7.58 17.63
CA ASN A 407 -7.16 -7.77 19.04
C ASN A 407 -5.98 -6.89 19.48
N GLN A 408 -5.23 -6.30 18.54
CA GLN A 408 -4.13 -5.36 18.79
C GLN A 408 -4.62 -3.92 19.09
N HIS A 409 -5.90 -3.65 18.85
CA HIS A 409 -6.52 -2.33 19.03
C HIS A 409 -7.78 -2.47 19.88
N PRO A 410 -7.65 -2.65 21.21
CA PRO A 410 -8.78 -2.92 22.08
C PRO A 410 -9.76 -1.73 22.20
N ASP A 411 -9.34 -0.55 21.75
CA ASP A 411 -10.05 0.72 21.87
C ASP A 411 -10.73 1.18 20.57
N ARG A 412 -10.55 0.47 19.45
CA ARG A 412 -11.17 0.83 18.17
C ARG A 412 -11.52 -0.39 17.31
N ALA A 413 -12.58 -0.25 16.51
CA ALA A 413 -12.88 -1.19 15.43
C ALA A 413 -11.82 -1.13 14.32
N GLY A 414 -11.59 -2.27 13.67
CA GLY A 414 -10.84 -2.36 12.42
C GLY A 414 -11.61 -1.75 11.26
N SER A 415 -10.96 -1.67 10.10
CA SER A 415 -11.61 -1.25 8.85
C SER A 415 -11.21 -2.21 7.74
N SER A 416 -12.15 -2.59 6.90
CA SER A 416 -11.91 -3.33 5.67
C SER A 416 -12.65 -2.64 4.53
N VAL A 417 -12.13 -2.71 3.31
CA VAL A 417 -12.76 -2.07 2.14
C VAL A 417 -13.40 -3.10 1.22
N VAL A 418 -14.50 -2.70 0.59
CA VAL A 418 -15.20 -3.47 -0.43
C VAL A 418 -15.44 -2.56 -1.63
N HIS A 419 -15.00 -2.98 -2.82
CA HIS A 419 -15.18 -2.22 -4.05
C HIS A 419 -16.36 -2.80 -4.84
N ALA A 420 -17.36 -1.96 -5.13
CA ALA A 420 -18.60 -2.43 -5.73
C ALA A 420 -19.31 -1.35 -6.53
N ASP A 421 -20.16 -1.79 -7.46
CA ASP A 421 -21.03 -0.91 -8.23
C ASP A 421 -22.36 -0.70 -7.50
N LEU A 422 -22.64 0.57 -7.17
CA LEU A 422 -23.93 1.00 -6.64
C LEU A 422 -24.85 1.43 -7.78
N LYS A 423 -26.16 1.31 -7.54
CA LYS A 423 -27.23 1.78 -8.43
C LYS A 423 -27.79 3.09 -7.87
N GLU A 424 -28.31 3.95 -8.72
CA GLU A 424 -29.18 5.04 -8.26
C GLU A 424 -30.45 4.45 -7.63
N GLY A 425 -30.83 4.94 -6.45
CA GLY A 425 -31.91 4.37 -5.64
C GLY A 425 -31.45 3.21 -4.76
N ALA A 426 -32.28 2.18 -4.63
CA ALA A 426 -32.10 1.14 -3.62
C ALA A 426 -30.91 0.20 -3.93
N ASN A 427 -30.09 0.00 -2.90
CA ASN A 427 -28.95 -0.91 -2.88
C ASN A 427 -29.03 -1.83 -1.67
N THR A 428 -28.46 -3.02 -1.83
CA THR A 428 -28.37 -4.02 -0.76
C THR A 428 -26.93 -4.52 -0.64
N VAL A 429 -26.44 -4.61 0.60
CA VAL A 429 -25.16 -5.25 0.94
C VAL A 429 -25.44 -6.39 1.91
N THR A 430 -24.99 -7.59 1.58
CA THR A 430 -25.20 -8.80 2.37
C THR A 430 -23.87 -9.39 2.77
N PHE A 431 -23.70 -9.65 4.07
CA PHE A 431 -22.58 -10.41 4.62
C PHE A 431 -23.05 -11.83 4.94
N SER A 432 -22.37 -12.83 4.40
CA SER A 432 -22.65 -14.26 4.58
C SER A 432 -21.34 -15.07 4.65
N ARG A 433 -21.45 -16.40 4.71
CA ARG A 433 -20.30 -17.31 4.76
C ARG A 433 -19.48 -17.27 3.47
N SER A 434 -18.21 -16.87 3.59
CA SER A 434 -17.15 -17.26 2.64
C SER A 434 -16.50 -18.55 3.14
N GLU A 435 -15.69 -18.44 4.19
CA GLU A 435 -15.08 -19.58 4.88
C GLU A 435 -15.26 -19.44 6.40
N GLY A 436 -15.84 -20.47 7.03
CA GLY A 436 -16.04 -20.47 8.49
C GLY A 436 -16.86 -19.28 9.00
N TRP A 437 -16.45 -18.74 10.14
CA TRP A 437 -17.08 -17.57 10.78
C TRP A 437 -16.50 -16.26 10.25
N GLY A 438 -17.37 -15.32 9.90
CA GLY A 438 -17.01 -13.96 9.52
C GLY A 438 -16.66 -13.07 10.73
N PRO A 439 -16.32 -11.79 10.49
CA PRO A 439 -16.09 -10.81 11.56
C PRO A 439 -17.41 -10.44 12.25
N ASP A 440 -17.31 -9.78 13.41
CA ASP A 440 -18.44 -9.00 13.92
C ASP A 440 -18.44 -7.64 13.20
N VAL A 441 -19.51 -7.31 12.46
CA VAL A 441 -19.62 -6.06 11.69
C VAL A 441 -20.17 -4.94 12.58
N ASP A 442 -19.37 -3.90 12.80
CA ASP A 442 -19.71 -2.69 13.55
C ASP A 442 -20.60 -1.78 12.69
N ARG A 443 -20.07 -1.33 11.56
CA ARG A 443 -20.76 -0.39 10.66
C ARG A 443 -20.43 -0.64 9.21
N LEU A 444 -21.41 -0.36 8.35
CA LEU A 444 -21.20 -0.14 6.93
C LEU A 444 -21.22 1.36 6.65
N ILE A 445 -20.15 1.88 6.07
CA ILE A 445 -20.00 3.29 5.69
C ILE A 445 -20.02 3.40 4.17
N VAL A 446 -20.95 4.18 3.65
CA VAL A 446 -21.14 4.44 2.22
C VAL A 446 -20.64 5.85 1.90
N PRO A 447 -19.75 6.00 0.89
CA PRO A 447 -19.24 7.32 0.52
C PRO A 447 -20.31 8.17 -0.16
N GLN A 448 -20.06 9.48 -0.21
CA GLN A 448 -20.82 10.42 -0.99
C GLN A 448 -20.60 10.19 -2.49
N LEU A 449 -21.70 10.19 -3.24
CA LEU A 449 -21.74 10.12 -4.71
C LEU A 449 -22.11 11.46 -5.33
#